data_AF-A0A7W1JHZ4-F1
#
_entry.id   AF-A0A7W1JHZ4-F1
#
_cell.length_a   1.000
_cell.length_b   1.000
_cell.length_c   1.000
_cell.angle_alpha   90.00
_cell.angle_beta   90.00
_cell.angle_gamma   90.00
#
_symmetry.space_group_name_H-M   'P 1'
#
loop_
_entity.id
_entity.type
_entity.pdbx_description
1 polymer ?
#
loop_
_entity_poly.entity_id
_entity_poly.type
_entity_poly.pdbx_seq_one_letter_code
_entity_poly.pdbx_strand_id
1 'polypeptide(L)'
;MVDGDGTLASGSGAVSVEHGVAGEYVVTFQRNVDSCAAVAAPGSHKTTGPPAVPAGIANSSTNGSTVTVLTRVVQAPGIFAATDRSFHLIVQCAS
;
A
#
# COMPACT_ATOMS: atom_id res chain seq x y z
N MET A 1 7.71 -3.85 1.78
CA MET A 1 6.75 -4.93 1.46
C MET A 1 5.78 -5.07 2.61
N VAL A 2 4.50 -5.05 2.26
CA VAL A 2 3.39 -5.24 3.19
C VAL A 2 2.64 -6.49 2.73
N ASP A 3 2.34 -7.38 3.66
CA ASP A 3 1.54 -8.59 3.42
C ASP A 3 0.05 -8.26 3.37
N GLY A 4 -0.76 -9.15 2.81
CA GLY A 4 -2.21 -8.93 2.68
C GLY A 4 -2.92 -8.72 4.03
N ASP A 5 -2.39 -9.29 5.11
CA ASP A 5 -2.92 -9.09 6.46
C ASP A 5 -2.52 -7.74 7.10
N GLY A 6 -1.71 -6.94 6.42
CA GLY A 6 -1.18 -5.67 6.92
C GLY A 6 0.17 -5.80 7.62
N THR A 7 0.78 -6.99 7.69
CA THR A 7 2.10 -7.15 8.31
C THR A 7 3.19 -6.50 7.46
N LEU A 8 4.05 -5.68 8.09
CA LEU A 8 5.25 -5.16 7.44
C LEU A 8 6.31 -6.26 7.36
N ALA A 9 6.35 -6.99 6.24
CA ALA A 9 7.28 -8.09 6.04
C ALA A 9 8.74 -7.64 5.84
N SER A 10 8.94 -6.49 5.18
CA SER A 10 10.26 -5.89 4.99
C SER A 10 10.13 -4.43 4.58
N GLY A 11 11.14 -3.60 4.82
CA GLY A 11 11.16 -2.21 4.34
C GLY A 11 12.18 -1.36 5.08
N SER A 12 12.54 -0.23 4.48
CA SER A 12 13.33 0.82 5.12
C SER A 12 12.48 2.08 5.28
N GLY A 13 12.52 2.68 6.45
CA GLY A 13 11.84 3.95 6.76
C GLY A 13 10.36 3.84 7.12
N ALA A 14 9.66 2.74 6.80
CA ALA A 14 8.32 2.46 7.31
C ALA A 14 8.41 1.92 8.76
N VAL A 15 7.53 2.39 9.65
CA VAL A 15 7.49 2.01 11.08
C VAL A 15 6.27 1.19 11.45
N SER A 16 5.14 1.42 10.79
CA SER A 16 3.92 0.69 11.06
C SER A 16 3.06 0.63 9.81
N VAL A 17 2.16 -0.34 9.80
CA VAL A 17 1.09 -0.46 8.82
C VAL A 17 -0.18 -0.70 9.61
N GLU A 18 -1.20 0.10 9.35
CA GLU A 18 -2.56 -0.14 9.85
C GLU A 18 -3.39 -0.74 8.73
N HIS A 19 -4.16 -1.77 9.05
CA HIS A 19 -5.07 -2.46 8.14
C HIS A 19 -6.35 -2.80 8.90
N GLY A 20 -7.35 -1.93 8.77
CA GLY A 20 -8.63 -2.05 9.49
C GLY A 20 -9.81 -2.46 8.61
N VAL A 21 -9.70 -2.24 7.29
CA VAL A 21 -10.73 -2.60 6.31
C VAL A 21 -10.07 -3.23 5.10
N ALA A 22 -10.82 -4.12 4.44
CA ALA A 22 -10.27 -4.92 3.37
C ALA A 22 -9.71 -4.05 2.23
N GLY A 23 -8.47 -4.33 1.85
CA GLY A 23 -7.77 -3.68 0.76
C GLY A 23 -7.36 -2.22 0.99
N GLU A 24 -7.35 -1.74 2.23
CA GLU A 24 -6.85 -0.40 2.58
C GLU A 24 -5.77 -0.48 3.66
N TYR A 25 -4.58 0.02 3.32
CA TYR A 25 -3.42 -0.01 4.19
C TYR A 25 -2.89 1.40 4.41
N VAL A 26 -2.69 1.79 5.67
CA VAL A 26 -2.05 3.06 6.03
C VAL A 26 -0.64 2.76 6.49
N VAL A 27 0.34 3.08 5.64
CA VAL A 27 1.76 2.88 5.94
C VAL A 27 2.33 4.14 6.55
N THR A 28 2.87 4.06 7.76
CA THR A 28 3.50 5.20 8.45
C THR A 28 5.02 5.12 8.30
N PHE A 29 5.64 6.27 8.03
CA PHE A 29 7.08 6.45 7.86
C PHE A 29 7.69 7.27 9.00
N GLN A 30 9.00 7.09 9.23
CA GLN A 30 9.78 7.85 10.23
C GLN A 30 9.99 9.33 9.88
N ARG A 31 9.64 9.72 8.66
CA ARG A 31 9.88 11.04 8.07
C ARG A 31 8.61 11.53 7.39
N ASN A 32 8.49 12.85 7.24
CA ASN A 32 7.48 13.42 6.36
C ASN A 32 7.77 13.00 4.91
N VAL A 33 6.72 12.55 4.22
CA VAL A 33 6.70 12.06 2.85
C VAL A 33 5.68 12.79 1.95
N ASP A 34 5.13 13.93 2.39
CA ASP A 34 4.12 14.68 1.62
C ASP A 34 4.65 15.14 0.26
N SER A 35 5.92 15.54 0.21
CA SER A 35 6.59 15.99 -1.02
C SER A 35 7.13 14.84 -1.87
N CYS A 36 6.82 13.59 -1.53
CA CYS A 36 7.39 12.42 -2.16
C CYS A 36 6.41 11.77 -3.13
N ALA A 37 6.94 11.18 -4.20
CA ALA A 37 6.18 10.28 -5.05
C ALA A 37 6.11 8.89 -4.38
N ALA A 38 4.91 8.32 -4.30
CA ALA A 38 4.69 6.98 -3.82
C ALA A 38 4.25 6.06 -4.97
N VAL A 39 4.87 4.89 -5.06
CA VAL A 39 4.56 3.86 -6.05
C VAL A 39 4.36 2.53 -5.35
N ALA A 40 3.18 1.95 -5.54
CA ALA A 40 2.80 0.65 -5.05
C ALA A 40 2.71 -0.32 -6.23
N ALA A 41 3.25 -1.52 -6.04
CA ALA A 41 3.21 -2.59 -7.03
C ALA A 41 2.71 -3.89 -6.35
N PRO A 42 2.03 -4.79 -7.09
CA PRO A 42 1.62 -6.08 -6.55
C PRO A 42 2.82 -6.83 -5.95
N GLY A 43 2.64 -7.38 -4.75
CA GLY A 43 3.59 -8.29 -4.12
C GLY A 43 3.18 -9.74 -4.37
N SER A 44 4.15 -10.64 -4.26
CA SER A 44 3.94 -12.09 -4.44
C SER A 44 4.09 -12.90 -3.14
N HIS A 45 4.30 -12.23 -2.00
CA HIS A 45 4.51 -12.92 -0.73
C HIS A 45 3.16 -13.39 -0.17
N LYS A 46 3.02 -14.71 -0.01
CA LYS A 46 1.85 -15.39 0.56
C LYS A 46 0.52 -15.12 -0.16
N THR A 47 0.51 -14.65 -1.41
CA THR A 47 -0.72 -14.46 -2.18
C THR A 47 -1.01 -15.66 -3.08
N THR A 48 -2.17 -16.29 -2.89
CA THR A 48 -2.79 -17.19 -3.88
C THR A 48 -3.89 -16.46 -4.65
N GLY A 49 -3.85 -16.51 -5.99
CA GLY A 49 -4.89 -15.94 -6.87
C GLY A 49 -4.37 -14.96 -7.94
N PRO A 50 -5.25 -14.40 -8.77
CA PRO A 50 -4.89 -13.41 -9.79
C PRO A 50 -4.18 -12.21 -9.16
N PRO A 51 -3.20 -11.60 -9.84
CA PRO A 51 -2.52 -10.43 -9.33
C PRO A 51 -3.53 -9.31 -9.10
N ALA A 52 -3.56 -8.78 -7.88
CA ALA A 52 -4.30 -7.57 -7.60
C ALA A 52 -3.45 -6.38 -8.00
N VAL A 53 -4.05 -5.44 -8.71
CA VAL A 53 -3.37 -4.21 -9.10
C VAL A 53 -3.64 -3.19 -7.99
N PRO A 54 -2.60 -2.53 -7.43
CA PRO A 54 -2.80 -1.36 -6.60
C PRO A 54 -3.64 -0.35 -7.39
N ALA A 55 -4.86 -0.11 -6.93
CA ALA A 55 -5.85 0.67 -7.68
C ALA A 55 -5.83 2.16 -7.32
N GLY A 56 -5.01 2.53 -6.33
CA GLY A 56 -4.82 3.90 -5.90
C GLY A 56 -3.75 4.01 -4.84
N ILE A 57 -3.03 5.12 -4.87
CA ILE A 57 -2.08 5.53 -3.84
C ILE A 57 -2.45 6.97 -3.50
N ALA A 58 -2.67 7.24 -2.23
CA ALA A 58 -2.91 8.59 -1.73
C ALA A 58 -1.89 8.90 -0.64
N ASN A 59 -1.17 10.00 -0.77
CA ASN A 59 -0.36 10.53 0.32
C ASN A 59 -1.26 11.42 1.16
N SER A 60 -1.49 11.04 2.42
CA SER A 60 -2.22 11.89 3.36
C SER A 60 -2.10 11.37 4.79
N SER A 61 -1.55 12.20 5.67
CA SER A 61 -1.96 12.28 7.08
C SER A 61 -1.74 13.69 7.61
N THR A 62 -2.31 13.94 8.78
CA THR A 62 -2.19 15.14 9.62
C THR A 62 -0.76 15.68 9.79
N ASN A 63 0.27 14.86 9.55
CA ASN A 63 1.70 15.21 9.75
C ASN A 63 2.55 14.99 8.49
N GLY A 64 1.94 14.42 7.44
CA GLY A 64 2.58 14.09 6.18
C GLY A 64 3.45 12.85 6.15
N SER A 65 3.43 12.01 7.19
CA SER A 65 4.31 10.85 7.30
C SER A 65 3.66 9.53 6.88
N THR A 66 2.54 9.56 6.15
CA THR A 66 1.79 8.34 5.80
C THR A 66 1.46 8.25 4.32
N VAL A 67 1.32 7.02 3.85
CA VAL A 67 0.82 6.69 2.53
C VAL A 67 -0.31 5.68 2.69
N THR A 68 -1.47 6.01 2.13
CA THR A 68 -2.60 5.08 2.00
C THR A 68 -2.49 4.33 0.69
N VAL A 69 -2.47 3.00 0.76
CA VAL A 69 -2.43 2.10 -0.39
C VAL A 69 -3.75 1.35 -0.47
N LEU A 70 -4.37 1.37 -1.66
CA LEU A 70 -5.61 0.65 -1.94
C LEU A 70 -5.33 -0.52 -2.88
N THR A 71 -5.68 -1.73 -2.45
CA THR A 71 -5.58 -2.95 -3.26
C THR A 71 -6.96 -3.42 -3.68
N ARG A 72 -7.11 -3.73 -4.98
CA ARG A 72 -8.37 -4.18 -5.56
C ARG A 72 -8.13 -5.29 -6.57
N VAL A 73 -9.17 -6.10 -6.81
CA VAL A 73 -9.23 -7.04 -7.93
C VAL A 73 -10.30 -6.63 -8.91
N VAL A 74 -10.03 -6.89 -10.18
CA VAL A 74 -11.02 -6.75 -11.25
C VAL A 74 -11.96 -7.95 -11.17
N GLN A 75 -13.24 -7.70 -10.90
CA GLN A 75 -14.28 -8.73 -10.93
C GLN A 75 -14.88 -8.87 -12.33
N ALA A 76 -15.06 -7.73 -13.00
CA ALA A 76 -15.50 -7.60 -14.38
C ALA A 76 -14.94 -6.29 -14.96
N PRO A 77 -14.98 -6.05 -16.28
CA PRO A 77 -14.54 -4.78 -16.86
C PRO A 77 -15.20 -3.58 -16.17
N GLY A 78 -14.39 -2.70 -15.59
CA GLY A 78 -14.85 -1.52 -14.83
C GLY A 78 -15.38 -1.79 -13.42
N ILE A 79 -15.45 -3.05 -12.98
CA ILE A 79 -15.91 -3.45 -11.64
C ILE A 79 -14.71 -3.90 -10.81
N PHE A 80 -14.45 -3.18 -9.73
CA PHE A 80 -13.34 -3.44 -8.81
C PHE A 80 -13.87 -3.74 -7.41
N ALA A 81 -13.34 -4.77 -6.77
CA ALA A 81 -13.60 -5.06 -5.36
C ALA A 81 -12.33 -4.88 -4.53
N ALA A 82 -12.47 -4.23 -3.39
CA ALA A 82 -11.39 -4.12 -2.41
C ALA A 82 -11.02 -5.52 -1.90
N THR A 83 -9.73 -5.80 -1.80
CA THR A 83 -9.25 -7.13 -1.39
C THR A 83 -7.85 -7.08 -0.82
N ASP A 84 -7.62 -7.90 0.20
CA ASP A 84 -6.37 -7.96 0.94
C ASP A 84 -5.27 -8.65 0.15
N ARG A 85 -4.22 -7.90 -0.18
CA ARG A 85 -3.17 -8.35 -1.09
C ARG A 85 -1.84 -7.75 -0.72
N SER A 86 -0.80 -8.57 -0.80
CA SER A 86 0.55 -8.09 -0.56
C SER A 86 0.97 -7.08 -1.64
N PHE A 87 1.79 -6.11 -1.25
CA PHE A 87 2.33 -5.11 -2.15
C PHE A 87 3.75 -4.67 -1.76
N HIS A 88 4.49 -4.22 -2.76
CA HIS A 88 5.69 -3.41 -2.57
C HIS A 88 5.29 -1.95 -2.60
N LEU A 89 5.88 -1.14 -1.72
CA LEU A 89 5.71 0.30 -1.69
C LEU A 89 7.09 0.95 -1.72
N ILE A 90 7.28 1.88 -2.66
CA ILE A 90 8.46 2.74 -2.75
C ILE A 90 7.98 4.17 -2.57
N VAL A 91 8.68 4.93 -1.73
CA VAL A 91 8.45 6.37 -1.56
C VAL A 91 9.75 7.09 -1.89
N GLN A 92 9.72 7.87 -2.96
CA GLN A 92 10.86 8.60 -3.51
C GLN A 92 10.63 10.09 -3.35
N CYS A 93 11.56 10.79 -2.70
CA CYS A 93 11.44 12.23 -2.47
C CYS A 93 12.49 12.96 -3.30
N ALA A 94 12.15 14.13 -3.81
CA ALA A 94 13.15 15.01 -4.41
C ALA A 94 14.13 15.45 -3.31
N SER A 95 15.43 15.31 -3.60
CA SER A 95 16.54 15.75 -2.75
C SER A 95 16.77 17.25 -2.85
#